data_AF-A0A7W8K5V0-F1
#
_entry.id   AF-A0A7W8K5V0-F1
#
_cell.length_a   1.000
_cell.length_b   1.000
_cell.length_c   1.000
_cell.angle_alpha   90.00
_cell.angle_beta   90.00
_cell.angle_gamma   90.00
#
_symmetry.space_group_name_H-M   'P 1'
#
loop_
_entity.id
_entity.type
_entity.pdbx_description
1 polymer ?
#
loop_
_entity_poly.entity_id
_entity_poly.type
_entity_poly.pdbx_seq_one_letter_code
_entity_poly.pdbx_strand_id
1 'polypeptide(L)'
;MDHRSKGQLIEAVIAAGPATLAITAGYPVLFYNLIRTYADAPGVNSLAALLLAGGLWALLEFWRIALATVARKAYAFNWRFWLAIAGFLACAVRFLPDMPAGVALLLMVLPALAWTHFILLQAKRPKQG
;
A
#
# COMPACT_ATOMS: atom_id res chain seq x y z
N MET A 1 -4.39 -32.58 -5.68
CA MET A 1 -4.00 -31.15 -5.80
C MET A 1 -2.61 -31.08 -6.37
N ASP A 2 -2.50 -30.54 -7.59
CA ASP A 2 -1.28 -30.44 -8.37
C ASP A 2 -0.21 -29.56 -7.66
N HIS A 3 1.07 -29.87 -7.79
CA HIS A 3 2.15 -29.11 -7.10
C HIS A 3 2.14 -27.62 -7.46
N ARG A 4 1.68 -27.30 -8.68
CA ARG A 4 1.46 -25.95 -9.19
C ARG A 4 0.39 -25.18 -8.41
N SER A 5 -0.66 -25.87 -7.93
CA SER A 5 -1.76 -25.28 -7.16
C SER A 5 -1.36 -24.96 -5.71
N LYS A 6 -0.44 -25.72 -5.12
CA LYS A 6 0.07 -25.47 -3.77
C LYS A 6 1.03 -24.26 -3.74
N GLY A 7 1.92 -24.15 -4.73
CA GLY A 7 2.83 -23.00 -4.86
C GLY A 7 2.08 -21.67 -5.01
N GLN A 8 1.00 -21.67 -5.80
CA GLN A 8 0.17 -20.48 -6.01
C GLN A 8 -0.61 -20.04 -4.77
N LEU A 9 -1.01 -20.99 -3.91
CA LEU A 9 -1.74 -20.68 -2.67
C LEU A 9 -0.80 -20.09 -1.60
N ILE A 10 0.43 -20.59 -1.54
CA ILE A 10 1.50 -20.02 -0.70
C ILE A 10 1.86 -18.62 -1.15
N GLU A 11 2.02 -18.37 -2.46
CA GLU A 11 2.24 -17.03 -3.01
C GLU A 11 1.12 -16.05 -2.64
N ALA A 12 -0.14 -16.49 -2.73
CA ALA A 12 -1.29 -15.66 -2.34
C ALA A 12 -1.27 -15.30 -0.86
N VAL A 13 -0.88 -16.22 0.03
CA VAL A 13 -0.77 -15.97 1.48
C VAL A 13 0.40 -15.04 1.81
N ILE A 14 1.57 -15.26 1.20
CA ILE A 14 2.75 -14.39 1.36
C ILE A 14 2.46 -12.98 0.86
N ALA A 15 1.66 -12.85 -0.20
CA ALA A 15 1.27 -11.55 -0.75
C ALA A 15 0.18 -10.86 0.10
N ALA A 16 -0.78 -11.63 0.63
CA ALA A 16 -1.89 -11.09 1.42
C ALA A 16 -1.50 -10.74 2.86
N GLY A 17 -0.54 -11.44 3.48
CA GLY A 17 -0.14 -11.22 4.87
C GLY A 17 0.40 -9.81 5.14
N PRO A 18 1.48 -9.39 4.46
CA PRO A 18 2.03 -8.03 4.56
C PRO A 18 1.02 -6.96 4.14
N ALA A 19 0.18 -7.26 3.16
CA ALA A 19 -0.88 -6.35 2.72
C ALA A 19 -1.94 -6.11 3.80
N THR A 20 -2.40 -7.19 4.41
CA THR A 20 -3.36 -7.12 5.51
C THR A 20 -2.76 -6.38 6.68
N LEU A 21 -1.51 -6.67 7.08
CA LEU A 21 -0.82 -6.00 8.19
C LEU A 21 -0.62 -4.50 7.93
N ALA A 22 -0.16 -4.13 6.73
CA ALA A 22 0.02 -2.74 6.32
C ALA A 22 -1.28 -1.94 6.44
N ILE A 23 -2.42 -2.57 6.16
CA ILE A 23 -3.69 -1.86 6.15
C ILE A 23 -4.38 -1.89 7.50
N THR A 24 -4.45 -3.04 8.18
CA THR A 24 -5.07 -3.13 9.49
C THR A 24 -4.33 -2.33 10.54
N ALA A 25 -2.99 -2.26 10.47
CA ALA A 25 -2.20 -1.42 11.36
C ALA A 25 -2.07 0.01 10.83
N GLY A 26 -1.84 0.19 9.52
CA GLY A 26 -1.46 1.49 8.99
C GLY A 26 -2.61 2.44 8.66
N TYR A 27 -3.75 1.91 8.21
CA TYR A 27 -4.89 2.73 7.83
C TYR A 27 -5.51 3.48 9.01
N PRO A 28 -5.75 2.86 10.19
CA PRO A 28 -6.28 3.58 11.35
C PRO A 28 -5.35 4.72 11.81
N VAL A 29 -4.03 4.50 11.77
CA VAL A 29 -3.03 5.49 12.19
C VAL A 29 -3.01 6.69 11.24
N LEU A 30 -2.98 6.45 9.93
CA LEU A 30 -3.01 7.52 8.93
C LEU A 30 -4.35 8.26 8.95
N PHE A 31 -5.46 7.54 9.15
CA PHE A 31 -6.80 8.13 9.22
C PHE A 31 -7.00 9.00 10.46
N TYR A 32 -6.53 8.54 11.61
CA TYR A 32 -6.51 9.33 12.84
C TYR A 32 -5.70 10.61 12.65
N ASN A 33 -4.49 10.51 12.09
CA ASN A 33 -3.66 11.67 11.83
C ASN A 33 -4.27 12.63 10.81
N LEU A 34 -4.99 12.13 9.80
CA LEU A 34 -5.71 12.98 8.85
C LEU A 34 -6.82 13.78 9.54
N ILE A 35 -7.66 13.11 10.32
CA ILE A 35 -8.75 13.76 11.07
C ILE A 35 -8.19 14.81 12.02
N ARG A 36 -7.15 14.46 12.79
CA ARG A 36 -6.51 15.38 13.73
C ARG A 36 -5.91 16.60 13.01
N THR A 37 -5.17 16.37 11.93
CA THR A 37 -4.54 17.43 11.15
C THR A 37 -5.57 18.41 10.57
N TYR A 38 -6.71 17.89 10.13
CA TYR A 38 -7.82 18.69 9.61
C TYR A 38 -8.57 19.44 10.72
N ALA A 39 -8.76 18.82 11.89
CA ALA A 39 -9.42 19.44 13.04
C ALA A 39 -8.59 20.55 13.69
N ASP A 40 -7.27 20.38 13.78
CA ASP A 40 -6.38 21.32 14.48
C ASP A 40 -6.20 22.64 13.69
N ALA A 41 -5.96 22.58 12.38
CA ALA A 41 -5.80 23.77 11.53
C ALA A 41 -5.95 23.45 10.02
N PRO A 42 -7.18 23.44 9.48
CA PRO A 42 -7.46 22.93 8.13
C PRO A 42 -6.80 23.74 7.01
N GLY A 43 -6.62 25.06 7.20
CA GLY A 43 -5.96 25.93 6.20
C GLY A 43 -4.43 25.79 6.19
N VAL A 44 -3.82 25.85 7.38
CA VAL A 44 -2.35 25.83 7.56
C VAL A 44 -1.78 24.44 7.24
N ASN A 45 -2.52 23.38 7.56
CA ASN A 45 -2.06 22.01 7.36
C ASN A 45 -2.65 21.33 6.11
N SER A 46 -3.22 22.10 5.19
CA SER A 46 -3.86 21.59 3.96
C SER A 46 -2.95 20.66 3.15
N LEU A 47 -1.66 21.00 3.00
CA LEU A 47 -0.67 20.13 2.34
C LEU A 47 -0.45 18.82 3.10
N ALA A 48 -0.34 18.86 4.43
CA ALA A 48 -0.16 17.66 5.24
C ALA A 48 -1.39 16.75 5.17
N ALA A 49 -2.59 17.32 5.23
CA ALA A 49 -3.85 16.59 5.06
C ALA A 49 -3.95 15.95 3.67
N LEU A 50 -3.57 16.66 2.60
CA LEU A 50 -3.53 16.12 1.24
C LEU A 50 -2.57 14.93 1.11
N LEU A 51 -1.38 15.03 1.71
CA LEU A 51 -0.39 13.96 1.71
C LEU A 51 -0.85 12.75 2.51
N LEU A 52 -1.49 12.95 3.66
CA LEU A 52 -2.09 11.86 4.46
C LEU A 52 -3.25 11.18 3.72
N ALA A 53 -4.09 11.95 3.02
CA ALA A 53 -5.13 11.40 2.15
C ALA A 53 -4.52 10.58 0.99
N GLY A 54 -3.43 11.06 0.39
CA GLY A 54 -2.66 10.32 -0.60
C GLY A 54 -2.07 9.00 -0.06
N GLY A 55 -1.57 9.01 1.18
CA GLY A 55 -1.08 7.81 1.87
C GLY A 55 -2.18 6.79 2.15
N LEU A 56 -3.36 7.23 2.59
CA LEU A 56 -4.54 6.38 2.77
C LEU A 56 -5.02 5.79 1.44
N TRP A 57 -5.06 6.60 0.39
CA TRP A 57 -5.40 6.14 -0.96
C TRP A 57 -4.43 5.05 -1.43
N ALA A 58 -3.14 5.22 -1.17
CA ALA A 58 -2.14 4.22 -1.50
C ALA A 58 -2.39 2.90 -0.78
N LEU A 59 -2.70 2.91 0.52
CA LEU A 59 -3.03 1.69 1.25
C LEU A 59 -4.29 0.99 0.71
N LEU A 60 -5.29 1.74 0.24
CA LEU A 60 -6.50 1.16 -0.36
C LEU A 60 -6.26 0.53 -1.73
N GLU A 61 -5.53 1.22 -2.61
CA GLU A 61 -5.14 0.65 -3.91
C GLU A 61 -4.23 -0.57 -3.72
N PHE A 62 -3.41 -0.57 -2.67
CA PHE A 62 -2.63 -1.73 -2.25
C PHE A 62 -3.53 -2.91 -1.85
N TRP A 63 -4.54 -2.68 -0.99
CA TRP A 63 -5.54 -3.69 -0.64
C TRP A 63 -6.13 -4.32 -1.90
N ARG A 64 -6.58 -3.46 -2.81
CA ARG A 64 -7.29 -3.86 -4.02
C ARG A 64 -6.46 -4.81 -4.88
N ILE A 65 -5.15 -4.57 -4.99
CA ILE A 65 -4.23 -5.40 -5.76
C ILE A 65 -3.93 -6.71 -5.06
N ALA A 66 -3.74 -6.68 -3.74
CA ALA A 66 -3.58 -7.88 -2.94
C ALA A 66 -4.80 -8.80 -3.12
N LEU A 67 -6.02 -8.25 -3.01
CA LEU A 67 -7.26 -9.00 -3.27
C LEU A 67 -7.36 -9.50 -4.71
N ALA A 68 -7.02 -8.69 -5.71
CA ALA A 68 -7.05 -9.13 -7.11
C ALA A 68 -6.08 -10.29 -7.36
N THR A 69 -4.92 -10.26 -6.70
CA THR A 69 -3.91 -11.33 -6.77
C THR A 69 -4.40 -12.61 -6.10
N VAL A 70 -4.97 -12.53 -4.90
CA VAL A 70 -5.61 -13.67 -4.20
C VAL A 70 -6.78 -14.23 -5.00
N ALA A 71 -7.61 -13.35 -5.57
CA ALA A 71 -8.74 -13.71 -6.44
C ALA A 71 -8.30 -14.23 -7.81
N ARG A 72 -6.99 -14.29 -8.09
CA ARG A 72 -6.39 -14.78 -9.34
C ARG A 72 -6.88 -14.02 -10.57
N LYS A 73 -7.23 -12.74 -10.41
CA LYS A 73 -7.57 -11.86 -11.54
C LYS A 73 -6.31 -11.19 -12.07
N ALA A 74 -6.24 -11.04 -13.39
CA ALA A 74 -5.26 -10.18 -14.02
C ALA A 74 -5.51 -8.74 -13.57
N TYR A 75 -4.43 -8.02 -13.25
CA TYR A 75 -4.52 -6.66 -12.78
C TYR A 75 -3.65 -5.76 -13.66
N ALA A 76 -4.25 -4.69 -14.19
CA ALA A 76 -3.54 -3.69 -14.97
C ALA A 76 -3.05 -2.57 -14.05
N PHE A 77 -1.74 -2.29 -14.10
CA PHE A 77 -1.15 -1.09 -13.49
C PHE A 77 -1.62 0.16 -14.26
N ASN A 78 -2.83 0.60 -13.96
CA ASN A 78 -3.44 1.78 -14.55
C ASN A 78 -2.93 3.07 -13.85
N TRP A 79 -3.34 4.23 -14.36
CA TRP A 79 -2.91 5.53 -13.83
C TRP A 79 -3.22 5.72 -12.33
N ARG A 80 -4.29 5.09 -11.80
CA ARG A 80 -4.67 5.16 -10.38
C ARG A 80 -3.65 4.49 -9.47
N PHE A 81 -3.06 3.38 -9.93
CA PHE A 81 -1.97 2.71 -9.23
C PHE A 81 -0.72 3.59 -9.16
N TRP A 82 -0.36 4.24 -10.27
CA TRP A 82 0.78 5.15 -10.28
C TRP A 82 0.54 6.41 -9.42
N LEU A 83 -0.68 6.91 -9.39
CA LEU A 83 -1.08 7.99 -8.48
C LEU A 83 -0.94 7.57 -7.01
N ALA A 84 -1.33 6.34 -6.67
CA ALA A 84 -1.14 5.77 -5.33
C ALA A 84 0.35 5.67 -4.95
N ILE A 85 1.21 5.22 -5.85
CA ILE A 85 2.66 5.20 -5.62
C ILE A 85 3.21 6.62 -5.42
N ALA A 86 2.81 7.57 -6.26
CA ALA A 86 3.27 8.96 -6.14
C ALA A 86 2.82 9.59 -4.81
N GLY A 87 1.56 9.38 -4.42
CA GLY A 87 1.02 9.85 -3.14
C GLY A 87 1.75 9.23 -1.95
N PHE A 88 2.03 7.92 -2.01
CA PHE A 88 2.80 7.21 -1.00
C PHE A 88 4.23 7.76 -0.84
N LEU A 89 4.95 7.96 -1.96
CA LEU A 89 6.30 8.52 -1.95
C LEU A 89 6.31 9.97 -1.43
N ALA A 90 5.36 10.80 -1.82
CA ALA A 90 5.23 12.17 -1.32
C ALA A 90 4.96 12.19 0.19
N CYS A 91 4.14 11.25 0.68
CA CYS A 91 3.88 11.06 2.10
C CYS A 91 5.17 10.63 2.84
N ALA A 92 5.95 9.71 2.26
CA ALA A 92 7.24 9.30 2.81
C ALA A 92 8.23 10.46 2.91
N VAL A 93 8.43 11.24 1.83
CA VAL A 93 9.34 12.39 1.83
C VAL A 93 8.99 13.40 2.91
N ARG A 94 7.68 13.63 3.15
CA ARG A 94 7.22 14.63 4.13
C ARG A 94 7.33 14.18 5.58
N PHE A 95 6.99 12.92 5.87
CA PHE A 95 6.76 12.48 7.25
C PHE A 95 7.82 11.52 7.78
N LEU A 96 8.56 10.82 6.90
CA LEU A 96 9.56 9.83 7.32
C LEU A 96 10.67 10.41 8.23
N PRO A 97 11.20 11.64 8.02
CA PRO A 97 12.26 12.20 8.88
C PRO A 97 11.87 12.33 10.35
N ASP A 98 10.57 12.56 10.62
CA ASP A 98 10.04 12.82 11.96
C ASP A 98 9.31 11.59 12.55
N MET A 99 9.22 10.48 11.80
CA MET A 99 8.48 9.29 12.22
C MET A 99 9.30 8.42 13.19
N PRO A 100 8.70 7.94 14.30
CA PRO A 100 9.31 6.89 15.11
C PRO A 100 9.59 5.65 14.25
N ALA A 101 10.74 5.00 14.47
CA ALA A 101 11.19 3.90 13.62
C ALA A 101 10.17 2.76 13.45
N GLY A 102 9.44 2.39 14.51
CA GLY A 102 8.38 1.39 14.43
C GLY A 102 7.19 1.82 13.56
N VAL A 103 6.85 3.11 13.58
CA VAL A 103 5.78 3.69 12.75
C VAL A 103 6.23 3.80 11.29
N ALA A 104 7.47 4.23 11.06
CA ALA A 104 8.09 4.24 9.73
C ALA A 104 8.14 2.83 9.12
N LEU A 105 8.49 1.81 9.91
CA LEU A 105 8.49 0.42 9.49
C LEU A 105 7.09 -0.03 9.04
N LEU A 106 6.06 0.23 9.86
CA LEU A 106 4.69 -0.20 9.59
C LEU A 106 4.02 0.57 8.45
N LEU A 107 4.22 1.89 8.36
CA LEU A 107 3.49 2.76 7.43
C LEU A 107 4.19 2.98 6.10
N MET A 108 5.52 2.80 6.05
CA MET A 108 6.31 3.11 4.86
C MET A 108 7.12 1.89 4.41
N VAL A 109 7.94 1.30 5.27
CA VAL A 109 8.87 0.25 4.82
C VAL A 109 8.14 -1.04 4.42
N LEU A 110 7.25 -1.57 5.27
CA LEU A 110 6.51 -2.80 4.96
C LEU A 110 5.60 -2.64 3.73
N PRO A 111 4.82 -1.55 3.59
CA PRO A 111 4.06 -1.30 2.37
C PRO A 111 4.97 -1.20 1.14
N ALA A 112 6.10 -0.48 1.21
CA ALA A 112 7.02 -0.34 0.08
C ALA A 112 7.63 -1.68 -0.37
N LEU A 113 8.06 -2.52 0.58
CA LEU A 113 8.56 -3.87 0.29
C LEU A 113 7.48 -4.72 -0.37
N ALA A 114 6.25 -4.62 0.13
CA ALA A 114 5.15 -5.40 -0.41
C ALA A 114 4.75 -4.91 -1.81
N TRP A 115 4.66 -3.60 -2.05
CA TRP A 115 4.48 -3.02 -3.40
C TRP A 115 5.55 -3.51 -4.37
N THR A 116 6.82 -3.49 -3.96
CA THR A 116 7.95 -3.98 -4.76
C THR A 116 7.79 -5.46 -5.09
N HIS A 117 7.43 -6.26 -4.10
CA HIS A 117 7.16 -7.69 -4.30
C HIS A 117 6.04 -7.93 -5.32
N PHE A 118 4.91 -7.20 -5.23
CA PHE A 118 3.81 -7.33 -6.17
C PHE A 118 4.19 -6.89 -7.60
N ILE A 119 4.93 -5.80 -7.76
CA ILE A 119 5.42 -5.35 -9.07
C ILE A 119 6.28 -6.45 -9.71
N LEU A 120 7.19 -7.04 -8.94
CA LEU A 120 8.06 -8.12 -9.41
C LEU A 120 7.27 -9.40 -9.75
N LEU A 121 6.26 -9.75 -8.96
CA LEU A 121 5.38 -10.89 -9.26
C LEU A 121 4.62 -10.69 -10.56
N GLN A 122 4.08 -9.50 -10.82
CA GLN A 122 3.36 -9.21 -12.06
C GLN A 122 4.32 -9.17 -13.26
N ALA A 123 5.55 -8.68 -13.11
CA ALA A 123 6.56 -8.69 -14.16
C ALA A 123 6.97 -10.13 -14.57
N LYS A 124 6.93 -11.08 -13.64
CA LYS A 124 7.23 -12.50 -13.89
C LYS A 124 6.05 -13.30 -14.43
N ARG A 125 4.83 -12.76 -14.46
CA ARG A 125 3.69 -13.49 -15.02
C ARG A 125 3.86 -13.62 -16.54
N PRO A 126 3.71 -14.83 -17.11
CA PRO A 126 3.74 -15.00 -18.55
C PRO A 126 2.63 -14.16 -19.16
N LYS A 127 2.99 -13.27 -20.10
CA LYS A 127 2.01 -12.61 -20.95
C LYS A 127 1.28 -13.71 -21.70
N GLN A 128 0.01 -13.92 -21.39
CA GLN A 128 -0.84 -14.79 -22.21
C GLN A 128 -0.93 -14.10 -23.57
N GLY A 129 -0.13 -14.59 -24.52
CA GLY A 129 -0.31 -14.37 -25.95
C GLY A 129 -1.36 -15.32 -26.47
#